data_AF-A0A7C4RAU5-F1
#
_entry.id   AF-A0A7C4RAU5-F1
#
_cell.length_a   1.000
_cell.length_b   1.000
_cell.length_c   1.000
_cell.angle_alpha   90.00
_cell.angle_beta   90.00
_cell.angle_gamma   90.00
#
_symmetry.space_group_name_H-M   'P 1'
#
loop_
_entity.id
_entity.type
_entity.pdbx_description
1 polymer ?
#
loop_
_entity_poly.entity_id
_entity_poly.type
_entity_poly.pdbx_seq_one_letter_code
_entity_poly.pdbx_strand_id
1 'polypeptide(L)'
;MKRIKIGKPVNSGFWNPWAVEEVKKTTPPPPKLETKRICVICLSEVSEGAPIIECPYCGAIGHENCFEDWITMKGRCPLCRRPVTL
;
A
#
# COMPACT_ATOMS: atom_id res chain seq x y z
N MET A 1 41.81 7.43 -26.89
CA MET A 1 40.62 8.18 -26.43
C MET A 1 39.55 7.19 -25.98
N LYS A 2 39.08 7.38 -24.74
CA LYS A 2 38.02 6.75 -23.92
C LYS A 2 37.36 5.44 -24.42
N ARG A 3 37.61 4.35 -23.67
CA ARG A 3 36.90 3.06 -23.71
C ARG A 3 35.43 3.28 -23.35
N ILE A 4 34.50 3.02 -24.26
CA ILE A 4 33.07 3.00 -23.97
C ILE A 4 32.78 1.73 -23.15
N LYS A 5 32.34 1.87 -21.89
CA LYS A 5 31.88 0.73 -21.09
C LYS A 5 30.46 0.41 -21.56
N ILE A 6 30.30 -0.74 -22.18
CA ILE A 6 28.98 -1.32 -22.48
C ILE A 6 28.26 -1.48 -21.14
N GLY A 7 27.26 -0.65 -20.88
CA GLY A 7 26.34 -0.87 -19.78
C GLY A 7 25.64 -2.20 -20.03
N LYS A 8 25.65 -3.10 -19.05
CA LYS A 8 24.86 -4.34 -19.11
C LYS A 8 23.40 -3.95 -19.40
N PRO A 9 22.71 -4.60 -20.35
CA PRO A 9 21.29 -4.41 -20.49
C PRO A 9 20.63 -4.82 -19.16
N VAL A 10 19.83 -3.92 -18.60
CA VAL A 10 18.89 -4.27 -17.53
C VAL A 10 17.99 -5.37 -18.10
N ASN A 11 18.13 -6.59 -17.58
CA ASN A 11 17.12 -7.60 -17.85
C ASN A 11 15.88 -7.13 -17.06
N SER A 12 14.90 -6.59 -17.77
CA SER A 12 13.53 -6.56 -17.29
C SER A 12 12.94 -7.88 -17.77
N GLY A 13 12.64 -8.77 -16.81
CA GLY A 13 12.21 -10.14 -17.05
C GLY A 13 11.28 -10.31 -18.25
N PHE A 14 11.56 -11.36 -19.04
CA PHE A 14 10.79 -11.75 -20.20
C PHE A 14 9.40 -12.23 -19.75
N TRP A 15 8.40 -11.38 -19.90
CA TRP A 15 7.00 -11.73 -19.64
C TRP A 15 6.61 -12.85 -20.60
N ASN A 16 6.36 -14.06 -20.09
CA ASN A 16 5.99 -15.21 -20.91
C ASN A 16 4.49 -15.55 -20.74
N PRO A 17 3.63 -15.28 -21.74
CA PRO A 17 2.18 -15.49 -21.66
C PRO A 17 1.73 -16.95 -21.58
N TRP A 18 2.61 -17.91 -21.87
CA TRP A 18 2.31 -19.36 -21.76
C TRP A 18 2.84 -20.01 -20.47
N ALA A 19 3.57 -19.27 -19.63
CA ALA A 19 4.07 -19.80 -18.36
C ALA A 19 2.96 -20.05 -17.32
N VAL A 20 1.71 -19.64 -17.61
CA VAL A 20 0.55 -19.78 -16.72
C VAL A 20 0.16 -21.25 -16.44
N GLU A 21 0.56 -22.20 -17.28
CA GLU A 21 0.23 -23.62 -17.09
C GLU A 21 1.16 -24.36 -16.11
N GLU A 22 2.41 -23.94 -15.94
CA GLU A 22 3.38 -24.62 -15.07
C GLU A 22 3.37 -24.16 -13.60
N VAL A 23 2.64 -23.08 -13.27
CA VAL A 23 2.58 -22.54 -11.89
C VAL A 23 1.83 -23.46 -10.91
N LYS A 24 1.02 -24.41 -11.41
CA LYS A 24 0.10 -25.20 -10.56
C LYS A 24 0.74 -26.30 -9.71
N LYS A 25 2.04 -26.62 -9.87
CA LYS A 25 2.61 -27.84 -9.23
C LYS A 25 3.65 -27.63 -8.14
N THR A 26 4.21 -26.43 -7.92
CA THR A 26 5.35 -26.27 -7.00
C THR A 26 5.36 -25.02 -6.13
N THR A 27 4.37 -24.13 -6.24
CA THR A 27 4.37 -22.96 -5.33
C THR A 27 3.81 -23.37 -3.96
N PRO A 28 4.55 -23.16 -2.85
CA PRO A 28 3.92 -23.19 -1.53
C PRO A 28 2.72 -22.23 -1.54
N PRO A 29 1.66 -22.48 -0.75
CA PRO A 29 0.51 -21.58 -0.68
C PRO A 29 1.05 -20.16 -0.49
N PRO A 30 0.54 -19.17 -1.26
CA PRO A 30 1.02 -17.80 -1.10
C PRO A 30 0.99 -17.48 0.39
N PRO A 31 2.10 -16.98 0.97
CA PRO A 31 2.13 -16.65 2.38
C PRO A 31 0.90 -15.81 2.65
N LYS A 32 0.11 -16.22 3.65
CA LYS A 32 -1.14 -15.56 4.01
C LYS A 32 -0.82 -14.08 4.12
N LEU A 33 -1.28 -13.30 3.14
CA LEU A 33 -0.91 -11.89 3.03
C LEU A 33 -1.60 -11.21 4.22
N GLU A 34 -0.88 -11.02 5.32
CA GLU A 34 -1.38 -10.25 6.44
C GLU A 34 -1.62 -8.84 5.96
N THR A 35 -2.89 -8.47 5.78
CA THR A 35 -3.30 -7.12 5.41
C THR A 35 -3.10 -6.23 6.62
N LYS A 36 -1.86 -5.80 6.84
CA LYS A 36 -1.48 -4.84 7.87
C LYS A 36 -2.28 -3.55 7.66
N ARG A 37 -2.95 -3.09 8.71
CA ARG A 37 -3.66 -1.81 8.71
C ARG A 37 -2.61 -0.71 8.90
N ILE A 38 -2.47 0.17 7.91
CA ILE A 38 -1.47 1.26 7.93
C ILE A 38 -2.22 2.58 8.02
N CYS A 39 -1.81 3.43 8.96
CA CYS A 39 -2.38 4.77 9.08
C CYS A 39 -1.96 5.64 7.90
N VAL A 40 -2.94 6.21 7.19
CA VAL A 40 -2.70 7.04 6.00
C VAL A 40 -2.03 8.39 6.29
N ILE A 41 -1.81 8.73 7.55
CA ILE A 41 -1.27 10.03 7.99
C ILE A 41 0.17 9.90 8.45
N CYS A 42 0.45 9.02 9.42
CA CYS A 42 1.81 8.78 9.92
C CYS A 42 2.56 7.67 9.19
N LEU A 43 1.86 6.91 8.32
CA LEU A 43 2.37 5.76 7.57
C LEU A 43 2.88 4.60 8.45
N SER A 44 2.51 4.60 9.73
CA SER A 44 2.83 3.54 10.68
C SER A 44 1.72 2.49 10.76
N GLU A 45 2.09 1.29 11.17
CA GLU A 45 1.15 0.21 11.42
C GLU A 45 0.18 0.57 12.57
N VAL A 46 -1.06 0.15 12.41
CA VAL A 46 -2.11 0.27 13.41
C VAL A 46 -2.22 -1.05 14.14
N SER A 47 -1.96 -1.03 15.44
CA SER A 47 -2.08 -2.22 16.29
C SER A 47 -3.50 -2.76 16.32
N GLU A 48 -3.62 -4.08 16.38
CA GLU A 48 -4.92 -4.74 16.58
C GLU A 48 -5.53 -4.28 17.91
N GLY A 49 -6.75 -3.74 17.87
CA GLY A 49 -7.45 -3.20 19.04
C GLY A 49 -7.13 -1.74 19.39
N ALA A 50 -6.21 -1.07 18.67
CA ALA A 50 -6.04 0.37 18.80
C ALA A 50 -7.27 1.12 18.25
N PRO A 51 -7.61 2.30 18.80
CA PRO A 51 -8.70 3.10 18.28
C PRO A 51 -8.33 3.62 16.90
N ILE A 52 -9.24 3.38 15.95
CA ILE A 52 -9.10 3.79 14.56
C ILE A 52 -10.29 4.61 14.12
N ILE A 53 -10.02 5.47 13.14
CA ILE A 53 -11.07 6.11 12.35
C ILE A 53 -10.94 5.62 10.92
N GLU A 54 -12.07 5.27 10.34
CA GLU A 54 -12.20 4.89 8.93
C GLU A 54 -13.01 5.93 8.17
N CYS A 55 -12.51 6.34 7.00
CA CYS A 55 -13.26 7.24 6.14
C CYS A 55 -14.46 6.53 5.51
N PRO A 56 -15.71 7.01 5.71
CA PRO A 56 -16.91 6.34 5.22
C PRO A 56 -17.02 6.31 3.68
N TYR A 57 -16.21 7.11 2.98
CA TYR A 57 -16.28 7.22 1.53
C TYR A 57 -15.24 6.41 0.78
N CYS A 58 -14.10 6.08 1.39
CA CYS A 58 -13.02 5.37 0.70
C CYS A 58 -12.34 4.30 1.54
N GLY A 59 -12.78 4.08 2.78
CA GLY A 59 -12.20 3.08 3.68
C GLY A 59 -10.78 3.40 4.12
N ALA A 60 -10.35 4.66 4.03
CA ALA A 60 -9.03 5.07 4.51
C ALA A 60 -8.99 4.94 6.03
N ILE A 61 -8.04 4.17 6.56
CA ILE A 61 -7.88 3.95 8.00
C ILE A 61 -6.76 4.84 8.53
N GLY A 62 -6.97 5.42 9.71
CA GLY A 62 -5.92 6.06 10.49
C GLY A 62 -6.07 5.77 11.98
N HIS A 63 -5.02 6.03 12.76
CA HIS A 63 -5.16 6.15 14.21
C HIS A 63 -6.16 7.26 14.52
N GLU A 64 -6.98 7.07 15.55
CA GLU A 64 -7.99 8.04 15.98
C GLU A 64 -7.41 9.46 16.11
N ASN A 65 -6.37 9.64 16.93
CA ASN A 65 -5.72 10.94 17.14
C ASN A 65 -5.19 11.55 15.83
N CYS A 66 -4.54 10.74 14.97
CA CYS A 66 -4.01 11.26 13.71
C CYS A 66 -5.12 11.74 12.78
N PHE A 67 -6.18 10.94 12.65
CA PHE A 67 -7.28 11.24 11.74
C PHE A 67 -8.12 12.40 12.25
N GLU A 68 -8.36 12.48 13.57
CA GLU A 68 -9.05 13.57 14.23
C GLU A 68 -8.31 14.91 14.10
N ASP A 69 -7.01 14.94 14.39
CA ASP A 69 -6.18 16.14 14.21
C ASP A 69 -6.24 16.63 12.76
N TRP A 70 -6.18 15.69 11.81
CA TRP A 70 -6.23 16.01 10.39
C TRP A 70 -7.57 16.61 9.96
N ILE A 71 -8.68 16.01 10.41
CA ILE A 71 -10.01 16.53 10.11
C ILE A 71 -10.23 17.88 10.81
N THR A 72 -9.75 18.07 12.03
CA THR A 72 -9.81 19.37 12.72
C THR A 72 -9.08 20.46 11.94
N MET A 73 -7.92 20.14 11.34
CA MET A 73 -7.14 21.11 10.56
C MET A 73 -7.62 21.33 9.11
N LYS A 74 -8.13 20.29 8.44
CA LYS A 74 -8.40 20.31 6.99
C LYS A 74 -9.85 20.03 6.61
N GLY A 75 -10.65 19.43 7.49
CA GLY A 75 -12.06 19.09 7.29
C GLY A 75 -12.32 18.03 6.20
N ARG A 76 -11.30 17.31 5.73
CA ARG A 76 -11.40 16.42 4.56
C ARG A 76 -10.44 15.25 4.63
N CYS A 77 -10.85 14.12 4.06
CA CYS A 77 -10.04 12.90 3.99
C CYS A 77 -8.71 13.14 3.23
N PRO A 78 -7.56 12.65 3.73
CA PRO A 78 -6.27 12.78 3.05
C PRO A 78 -6.19 12.01 1.72
N LEU A 79 -6.92 10.87 1.60
CA LEU A 79 -6.93 10.05 0.38
C LEU A 79 -7.94 10.51 -0.67
N CYS A 80 -9.22 10.55 -0.32
CA CYS A 80 -10.28 10.86 -1.30
C CYS A 80 -10.68 12.34 -1.36
N ARG A 81 -10.14 13.19 -0.47
CA ARG A 81 -10.39 14.64 -0.38
C ARG A 81 -11.85 15.04 -0.15
N ARG A 82 -12.75 14.09 0.07
CA ARG A 82 -14.14 14.36 0.45
C ARG A 82 -14.20 14.94 1.86
N PRO A 83 -15.12 15.88 2.12
CA PRO A 83 -15.34 16.40 3.45
C PRO A 83 -15.78 15.27 4.38
N VAL A 84 -15.17 15.17 5.54
CA VAL A 84 -15.52 14.18 6.57
C VAL A 84 -15.85 14.96 7.82
N THR A 85 -17.02 14.68 8.38
CA THR A 85 -17.43 15.12 9.72
C THR A 85 -17.25 13.92 10.64
N LEU A 86 -16.44 14.07 11.68
CA LEU A 86 -16.31 13.09 12.75
C LEU A 86 -17.52 13.18 13.69
#